data_AF-A0A0P9PZT5-F1
#
_entry.id   AF-A0A0P9PZT5-F1
#
_cell.length_a   1.000
_cell.length_b   1.000
_cell.length_c   1.000
_cell.angle_alpha   90.00
_cell.angle_beta   90.00
_cell.angle_gamma   90.00
#
_symmetry.space_group_name_H-M   'P 1'
#
loop_
_entity.id
_entity.type
_entity.pdbx_description
1 polymer ?
#
loop_
_entity_poly.entity_id
_entity_poly.type
_entity_poly.pdbx_seq_one_letter_code
_entity_poly.pdbx_strand_id
1 'polypeptide(L)'
;MLLSIGSTRRALSALADAFDDPDGAQPEAPTDPLLLRIFAGRQRLLAERAALQAQAAERDAELQRLHVEREYSQAALLEHEQRWQLAGRVADALFWEIQPGAGARPPSDTAVYWTSSLPSLPQPPEYFGLWSERLHPDDRKANLDALARHLEDRGGHTPYEIEARIADNDGHYRWFRIHAATRRDEQGSALTTVGSLRDIHE
;
A
#
# COMPACT_ATOMS: atom_id res chain seq x y z
N MET A 1 -28.22 62.77 -18.20
CA MET A 1 -29.08 62.45 -17.04
C MET A 1 -28.22 62.58 -15.79
N LEU A 2 -28.24 63.74 -15.13
CA LEU A 2 -27.36 64.03 -14.00
C LEU A 2 -27.97 63.41 -12.74
N LEU A 3 -27.38 62.33 -12.25
CA LEU A 3 -27.70 61.80 -10.93
C LEU A 3 -27.32 62.85 -9.87
N SER A 4 -28.22 63.12 -8.93
CA SER A 4 -27.93 63.98 -7.78
C SER A 4 -26.81 63.36 -6.95
N ILE A 5 -25.88 64.17 -6.44
CA ILE A 5 -24.78 63.74 -5.56
C ILE A 5 -25.28 62.85 -4.40
N GLY A 6 -26.54 63.02 -3.96
CA GLY A 6 -27.18 62.21 -2.94
C GLY A 6 -27.56 60.78 -3.34
N SER A 7 -27.77 60.47 -4.62
CA SER A 7 -28.07 59.10 -5.08
C SER A 7 -26.79 58.27 -5.24
N THR A 8 -25.73 58.86 -5.79
CA THR A 8 -24.41 58.21 -5.92
C THR A 8 -23.80 57.89 -4.55
N ARG A 9 -23.88 58.81 -3.58
CA ARG A 9 -23.38 58.58 -2.22
C ARG A 9 -24.12 57.45 -1.51
N ARG A 10 -25.45 57.35 -1.69
CA ARG A 10 -26.25 56.25 -1.14
C ARG A 10 -25.88 54.90 -1.74
N ALA A 11 -25.75 54.83 -3.07
CA ALA A 11 -25.34 53.61 -3.76
C ALA A 11 -23.93 53.16 -3.37
N LEU A 12 -23.00 54.09 -3.18
CA LEU A 12 -21.65 53.79 -2.68
C LEU A 12 -21.66 53.27 -1.23
N SER A 13 -22.46 53.87 -0.35
CA SER A 13 -22.61 53.38 1.03
C SER A 13 -23.16 51.95 1.04
N ALA A 14 -24.22 51.68 0.28
CA ALA A 14 -24.82 50.35 0.20
C ALA A 14 -23.86 49.31 -0.41
N LEU A 15 -23.04 49.69 -1.39
CA LEU A 15 -21.99 48.83 -1.92
C LEU A 15 -20.91 48.56 -0.87
N ALA A 16 -20.49 49.56 -0.10
CA ALA A 16 -19.48 49.43 0.97
C ALA A 16 -19.98 48.52 2.11
N ASP A 17 -21.20 48.74 2.58
CA ASP A 17 -21.82 47.89 3.60
C ASP A 17 -21.90 46.42 3.12
N ALA A 18 -22.20 46.22 1.83
CA ALA A 18 -22.24 44.89 1.21
C ALA A 18 -20.85 44.31 0.90
N PHE A 19 -19.77 45.10 0.95
CA PHE A 19 -18.39 44.59 0.91
C PHE A 19 -17.97 44.09 2.30
N ASP A 20 -18.37 44.79 3.36
CA ASP A 20 -18.08 44.42 4.74
C ASP A 20 -18.89 43.19 5.19
N ASP A 21 -20.14 43.07 4.75
CA ASP A 21 -21.00 41.90 4.95
C ASP A 21 -21.44 41.29 3.61
N PRO A 22 -20.64 40.39 3.02
CA PRO A 22 -20.93 39.78 1.73
C PRO A 22 -22.13 38.82 1.77
N ASP A 23 -22.48 38.30 2.94
CA ASP A 23 -23.57 37.35 3.16
C ASP A 23 -24.89 38.03 3.60
N GLY A 24 -24.83 39.36 3.83
CA GLY A 24 -25.97 40.21 4.20
C GLY A 24 -26.87 40.64 3.03
N ALA A 25 -27.67 41.68 3.27
CA ALA A 25 -28.66 42.16 2.29
C ALA A 25 -28.00 42.67 1.00
N GLN A 26 -28.43 42.13 -0.14
CA GLN A 26 -27.93 42.53 -1.46
C GLN A 26 -28.42 43.95 -1.82
N PRO A 27 -27.52 44.89 -2.14
CA PRO A 27 -27.93 46.22 -2.57
C PRO A 27 -28.56 46.17 -3.97
N GLU A 28 -29.53 47.04 -4.23
CA GLU A 28 -30.12 47.17 -5.56
C GLU A 28 -29.07 47.60 -6.60
N ALA A 29 -29.26 47.17 -7.85
CA ALA A 29 -28.35 47.51 -8.94
C ALA A 29 -28.36 49.04 -9.18
N PRO A 30 -27.20 49.72 -9.10
CA PRO A 30 -27.13 51.16 -9.36
C PRO A 30 -27.39 51.47 -10.83
N THR A 31 -27.77 52.71 -11.16
CA THR A 31 -27.99 53.14 -12.56
C THR A 31 -26.77 53.81 -13.18
N ASP A 32 -25.80 54.23 -12.37
CA ASP A 32 -24.56 54.85 -12.83
C ASP A 32 -23.64 53.81 -13.51
N PRO A 33 -23.09 54.09 -14.70
CA PRO A 33 -22.28 53.11 -15.45
C PRO A 33 -21.03 52.61 -14.72
N LEU A 34 -20.36 53.46 -13.93
CA LEU A 34 -19.16 53.05 -13.18
C LEU A 34 -19.55 52.19 -11.97
N LEU A 35 -20.60 52.59 -11.24
CA LEU A 35 -21.12 51.80 -10.12
C LEU A 35 -21.66 50.44 -10.58
N LEU A 36 -22.29 50.38 -11.76
CA LEU A 36 -22.73 49.12 -12.38
C LEU A 36 -21.57 48.17 -12.65
N ARG A 37 -20.43 48.69 -13.14
CA ARG A 37 -19.24 47.87 -13.39
C ARG A 37 -18.64 47.33 -12.09
N ILE A 38 -18.61 48.14 -11.03
CA ILE A 38 -18.15 47.72 -9.69
C ILE A 38 -19.11 46.65 -9.13
N PHE A 39 -20.42 46.89 -9.20
CA PHE A 39 -21.44 45.95 -8.77
C PHE A 39 -21.32 44.61 -9.50
N ALA A 40 -21.20 44.61 -10.83
CA ALA A 40 -21.02 43.40 -11.63
C ALA A 40 -19.71 42.66 -11.30
N GLY A 41 -18.62 43.40 -11.05
CA GLY A 41 -17.35 42.83 -10.58
C GLY A 41 -17.50 42.12 -9.22
N ARG A 42 -18.19 42.75 -8.26
CA ARG A 42 -18.51 42.15 -6.95
C ARG A 42 -19.34 40.87 -7.11
N GLN A 43 -20.41 40.92 -7.92
CA GLN A 43 -21.25 39.73 -8.15
C GLN A 43 -20.45 38.56 -8.73
N ARG A 44 -19.52 38.84 -9.65
CA ARG A 44 -18.63 37.81 -10.19
C ARG A 44 -17.72 37.21 -9.12
N LEU A 45 -17.12 38.03 -8.26
CA LEU A 45 -16.25 37.56 -7.18
C LEU A 45 -17.01 36.74 -6.14
N LEU A 46 -18.25 37.11 -5.81
CA LEU A 46 -19.09 36.34 -4.90
C LEU A 46 -19.47 34.97 -5.50
N ALA A 47 -19.81 34.93 -6.79
CA ALA A 47 -20.08 33.69 -7.48
C ALA A 47 -18.84 32.77 -7.53
N GLU A 48 -17.65 33.35 -7.78
CA GLU A 48 -16.38 32.61 -7.76
C GLU A 48 -16.05 32.08 -6.36
N ARG A 49 -16.22 32.91 -5.32
CA ARG A 49 -16.05 32.48 -3.92
C ARG A 49 -16.99 31.33 -3.57
N ALA A 50 -18.28 31.44 -3.92
CA ALA A 50 -19.27 30.40 -3.65
C ALA A 50 -18.92 29.09 -4.37
N ALA A 51 -18.47 29.18 -5.63
CA ALA A 51 -17.99 28.01 -6.38
C ALA A 51 -16.76 27.37 -5.74
N LEU A 52 -15.80 28.17 -5.28
CA LEU A 52 -14.61 27.67 -4.57
C LEU A 52 -14.97 27.03 -3.22
N GLN A 53 -15.93 27.60 -2.49
CA GLN A 53 -16.42 27.02 -1.23
C GLN A 53 -17.13 25.68 -1.46
N ALA A 54 -17.94 25.57 -2.52
CA ALA A 54 -18.56 24.31 -2.91
C ALA A 54 -17.51 23.26 -3.27
N GLN A 55 -16.51 23.62 -4.08
CA GLN A 55 -15.40 22.73 -4.43
C GLN A 55 -14.59 22.31 -3.19
N ALA A 56 -14.34 23.22 -2.24
CA ALA A 56 -13.65 22.89 -1.00
C ALA A 56 -14.45 21.88 -0.17
N ALA A 57 -15.77 22.10 -0.03
CA ALA A 57 -16.64 21.17 0.69
C ALA A 57 -16.72 19.79 0.02
N GLU A 58 -16.75 19.73 -1.31
CA GLU A 58 -16.71 18.47 -2.06
C GLU A 58 -15.38 17.72 -1.82
N ARG A 59 -14.25 18.44 -1.89
CA ARG A 59 -12.92 17.86 -1.62
C ARG A 59 -12.78 17.37 -0.19
N ASP A 60 -13.31 18.10 0.78
CA ASP A 60 -13.28 17.70 2.20
C ASP A 60 -14.10 16.43 2.42
N ALA A 61 -15.26 16.31 1.76
CA ALA A 61 -16.08 15.10 1.80
C ALA A 61 -15.37 13.89 1.14
N GLU A 62 -14.70 14.10 0.01
CA GLU A 62 -13.90 13.07 -0.66
C GLU A 62 -12.72 12.62 0.21
N LEU A 63 -11.98 13.56 0.80
CA LEU A 63 -10.88 13.25 1.72
C LEU A 63 -11.35 12.43 2.91
N GLN A 64 -12.49 12.78 3.50
CA GLN A 64 -13.05 12.05 4.63
C GLN A 64 -13.43 10.62 4.22
N ARG A 65 -14.02 10.45 3.03
CA ARG A 65 -14.36 9.12 2.51
C ARG A 65 -13.10 8.26 2.31
N LEU A 66 -12.07 8.82 1.67
CA LEU A 66 -10.81 8.13 1.44
C LEU A 66 -10.10 7.77 2.74
N HIS A 67 -10.21 8.63 3.77
CA HIS A 67 -9.66 8.36 5.09
C HIS A 67 -10.31 7.12 5.71
N VAL A 68 -11.64 7.07 5.73
CA VAL A 68 -12.39 5.93 6.26
C VAL A 68 -12.10 4.64 5.47
N GLU A 69 -12.03 4.72 4.15
CA GLU A 69 -11.70 3.57 3.29
C GLU A 69 -10.28 3.05 3.54
N ARG A 70 -9.32 3.96 3.74
CA ARG A 70 -7.95 3.63 4.10
C ARG A 70 -7.90 2.95 5.48
N GLU A 71 -8.56 3.51 6.49
CA GLU A 71 -8.59 2.93 7.84
C GLU A 71 -9.18 1.53 7.82
N TYR A 72 -10.28 1.33 7.09
CA TYR A 72 -10.88 0.01 6.92
C TYR A 72 -9.93 -0.98 6.24
N SER A 73 -9.29 -0.58 5.14
CA SER A 73 -8.34 -1.43 4.41
C SER A 73 -7.10 -1.77 5.26
N GLN A 74 -6.62 -0.83 6.06
CA GLN A 74 -5.52 -1.04 7.00
C GLN A 74 -5.90 -1.99 8.13
N ALA A 75 -7.10 -1.84 8.70
CA ALA A 75 -7.60 -2.75 9.73
C ALA A 75 -7.73 -4.18 9.21
N ALA A 76 -8.27 -4.35 8.00
CA ALA A 76 -8.35 -5.66 7.35
C ALA A 76 -6.97 -6.28 7.11
N LEU A 77 -5.98 -5.49 6.65
CA LEU A 77 -4.61 -5.96 6.46
C LEU A 77 -3.99 -6.44 7.78
N LEU A 78 -4.16 -5.67 8.87
CA LEU A 78 -3.68 -6.04 10.20
C LEU A 78 -4.34 -7.33 10.71
N GLU A 79 -5.65 -7.49 10.51
CA GLU A 79 -6.35 -8.73 10.90
C GLU A 79 -5.80 -9.93 10.13
N HIS A 80 -5.60 -9.78 8.82
CA HIS A 80 -4.99 -10.83 8.00
C HIS A 80 -3.58 -11.16 8.47
N GLU A 81 -2.72 -10.17 8.71
CA GLU A 81 -1.35 -10.37 9.19
C GLU A 81 -1.31 -11.11 10.54
N GLN A 82 -2.16 -10.71 11.49
CA GLN A 82 -2.28 -11.39 12.79
C GLN A 82 -2.71 -12.85 12.63
N ARG A 83 -3.66 -13.12 11.72
CA ARG A 83 -4.12 -14.49 11.43
C ARG A 83 -2.99 -15.33 10.83
N TRP A 84 -2.18 -14.77 9.94
CA TRP A 84 -1.01 -15.44 9.36
C TRP A 84 0.05 -15.76 10.43
N GLN A 85 0.36 -14.81 11.31
CA GLN A 85 1.30 -15.04 12.42
C GLN A 85 0.81 -16.13 13.38
N LEU A 86 -0.49 -16.16 13.69
CA LEU A 86 -1.09 -17.21 14.51
C LEU A 86 -1.01 -18.58 13.83
N ALA A 87 -1.26 -18.66 12.52
CA ALA A 87 -1.13 -19.90 11.76
C ALA A 87 0.31 -20.46 11.81
N GLY A 88 1.33 -19.59 11.70
CA GLY A 88 2.73 -19.99 11.84
C GLY A 88 3.07 -20.55 13.22
N ARG A 89 2.59 -19.88 14.28
CA ARG A 89 2.78 -20.37 15.66
C ARG A 89 2.11 -21.73 15.90
N VAL A 90 0.90 -21.95 15.38
CA VAL A 90 0.20 -23.24 15.54
C VAL A 90 0.88 -24.35 14.73
N ALA A 91 1.51 -24.01 13.60
CA ALA A 91 2.21 -24.97 12.75
C ALA A 91 3.66 -25.26 13.20
N ASP A 92 4.17 -24.55 14.22
CA ASP A 92 5.59 -24.54 14.62
C ASP A 92 6.53 -24.33 13.42
N ALA A 93 6.13 -23.45 12.50
CA ALA A 93 6.81 -23.27 11.22
C ALA A 93 7.12 -21.80 10.93
N LEU A 94 8.26 -21.58 10.29
CA LEU A 94 8.60 -20.30 9.67
C LEU A 94 8.07 -20.24 8.27
N PHE A 95 7.33 -19.17 7.94
CA PHE A 95 7.03 -18.90 6.55
C PHE A 95 8.05 -17.95 5.93
N TRP A 96 8.45 -18.28 4.72
CA TRP A 96 9.32 -17.49 3.86
C TRP A 96 8.63 -17.17 2.54
N GLU A 97 8.99 -16.04 1.95
CA GLU A 97 8.54 -15.61 0.63
C GLU A 97 9.74 -15.14 -0.20
N ILE A 98 9.73 -15.50 -1.49
CA ILE A 98 10.64 -14.97 -2.49
C ILE A 98 9.91 -14.62 -3.79
N GLN A 99 10.45 -13.66 -4.53
CA GLN A 99 10.16 -13.47 -5.95
C GLN A 99 11.29 -14.09 -6.76
N PRO A 100 11.11 -15.31 -7.30
CA PRO A 100 12.22 -16.10 -7.87
C PRO A 100 12.81 -15.52 -9.17
N GLY A 101 12.11 -14.58 -9.80
CA GLY A 101 12.47 -14.05 -11.12
C GLY A 101 12.17 -15.05 -12.24
N ALA A 102 12.62 -14.73 -13.46
CA ALA A 102 12.33 -15.53 -14.66
C ALA A 102 13.22 -16.78 -14.83
N GLY A 103 14.22 -16.95 -13.96
CA GLY A 103 15.19 -18.05 -14.04
C GLY A 103 14.69 -19.34 -13.41
N ALA A 104 15.34 -20.45 -13.79
CA ALA A 104 15.14 -21.77 -13.16
C ALA A 104 15.45 -21.77 -11.67
N ARG A 105 16.39 -20.92 -11.24
CA ARG A 105 16.79 -20.76 -9.84
C ARG A 105 16.79 -19.28 -9.49
N PRO A 106 16.35 -18.92 -8.28
CA PRO A 106 16.48 -17.55 -7.81
C PRO A 106 17.96 -17.13 -7.79
N PRO A 107 18.30 -15.90 -8.24
CA PRO A 107 19.60 -15.30 -8.01
C PRO A 107 20.01 -15.32 -6.53
N SER A 108 21.31 -15.37 -6.23
CA SER A 108 21.80 -15.42 -4.85
C SER A 108 21.42 -14.18 -4.02
N ASP A 109 21.22 -13.04 -4.67
CA ASP A 109 20.79 -11.77 -4.08
C ASP A 109 19.27 -11.61 -4.03
N THR A 110 18.50 -12.67 -4.33
CA THR A 110 17.04 -12.66 -4.15
C THR A 110 16.71 -12.48 -2.69
N ALA A 111 16.00 -11.40 -2.35
CA ALA A 111 15.53 -11.15 -1.01
C ALA A 111 14.55 -12.24 -0.56
N VAL A 112 14.72 -12.69 0.68
CA VAL A 112 13.83 -13.65 1.35
C VAL A 112 13.13 -12.92 2.49
N TYR A 113 11.81 -12.81 2.37
CA TYR A 113 11.00 -12.24 3.43
C TYR A 113 10.57 -13.36 4.39
N TRP A 114 10.88 -13.19 5.67
CA TRP A 114 10.50 -14.14 6.73
C TRP A 114 9.40 -13.55 7.60
N THR A 115 8.37 -14.35 7.89
CA THR A 115 7.23 -13.93 8.72
C THR A 115 7.56 -13.89 10.22
N SER A 116 8.56 -14.65 10.67
CA SER A 116 8.95 -14.73 12.08
C SER A 116 10.37 -15.29 12.23
N SER A 117 10.72 -15.77 13.43
CA SER A 117 11.96 -16.49 13.75
C SER A 117 11.66 -17.76 14.57
N LEU A 118 12.58 -18.73 14.52
CA LEU A 118 12.54 -19.93 15.38
C LEU A 118 13.65 -19.82 16.43
N PRO A 119 13.53 -20.53 17.57
CA PRO A 119 14.65 -20.64 18.51
C PRO A 119 15.95 -21.16 17.85
N SER A 120 15.85 -22.11 16.93
CA SER A 120 16.99 -22.64 16.17
C SER A 120 17.47 -21.72 15.02
N LEU A 121 16.62 -20.80 14.57
CA LEU A 121 16.91 -19.81 13.54
C LEU A 121 16.39 -18.42 13.95
N PRO A 122 17.01 -17.78 14.95
CA PRO A 122 16.55 -16.50 15.49
C PRO A 122 16.76 -15.34 14.49
N GLN A 123 17.77 -15.48 13.64
CA GLN A 123 18.11 -14.55 12.57
C GLN A 123 18.14 -15.31 11.24
N PRO A 124 16.98 -15.50 10.60
CA PRO A 124 16.93 -16.16 9.31
C PRO A 124 17.62 -15.31 8.23
N PRO A 125 18.28 -15.94 7.25
CA PRO A 125 19.06 -15.24 6.23
C PRO A 125 18.17 -14.40 5.31
N GLU A 126 18.56 -13.15 5.07
CA GLU A 126 17.79 -12.18 4.27
C GLU A 126 17.85 -12.44 2.76
N TYR A 127 18.78 -13.27 2.29
CA TYR A 127 18.98 -13.55 0.86
C TYR A 127 19.05 -15.04 0.56
N PHE A 128 18.56 -15.42 -0.61
CA PHE A 128 18.48 -16.81 -1.05
C PHE A 128 19.86 -17.49 -1.11
N GLY A 129 20.90 -16.75 -1.50
CA GLY A 129 22.29 -17.24 -1.50
C GLY A 129 22.77 -17.59 -0.09
N LEU A 130 22.53 -16.72 0.89
CA LEU A 130 22.89 -16.95 2.29
C LEU A 130 22.12 -18.13 2.89
N TRP A 131 20.84 -18.30 2.52
CA TRP A 131 20.08 -19.48 2.89
C TRP A 131 20.68 -20.75 2.28
N SER A 132 21.04 -20.71 1.00
CA SER A 132 21.64 -21.84 0.28
C SER A 132 22.98 -22.26 0.91
N GLU A 133 23.73 -21.30 1.45
CA GLU A 133 24.99 -21.55 2.16
C GLU A 133 24.79 -22.27 3.51
N ARG A 134 23.67 -22.03 4.20
CA ARG A 134 23.34 -22.71 5.46
C ARG A 134 22.90 -24.16 5.27
N LEU A 135 22.53 -24.59 4.07
CA LEU A 135 22.28 -25.99 3.78
C LEU A 135 23.56 -26.82 3.96
N HIS A 136 23.41 -28.00 4.56
CA HIS A 136 24.48 -28.98 4.61
C HIS A 136 25.00 -29.28 3.19
N PRO A 137 26.32 -29.39 2.97
CA PRO A 137 26.91 -29.57 1.63
C PRO A 137 26.28 -30.70 0.82
N ASP A 138 26.01 -31.84 1.46
CA ASP A 138 25.38 -33.01 0.82
C ASP A 138 23.93 -32.76 0.36
N ASP A 139 23.19 -31.92 1.10
CA ASP A 139 21.77 -31.69 0.86
C ASP A 139 21.54 -30.54 -0.12
N ARG A 140 22.52 -29.63 -0.21
CA ARG A 140 22.44 -28.38 -0.99
C ARG A 140 22.03 -28.62 -2.43
N LYS A 141 22.70 -29.54 -3.13
CA LYS A 141 22.41 -29.79 -4.56
C LYS A 141 20.98 -30.31 -4.76
N ALA A 142 20.59 -31.32 -3.99
CA ALA A 142 19.26 -31.93 -4.10
C ALA A 142 18.14 -30.92 -3.81
N ASN A 143 18.35 -30.09 -2.79
CA ASN A 143 17.42 -29.04 -2.40
C ASN A 143 17.24 -28.00 -3.52
N LEU A 144 18.34 -27.44 -4.02
CA LEU A 144 18.29 -26.41 -5.06
C LEU A 144 17.78 -26.94 -6.42
N ASP A 145 17.99 -28.22 -6.72
CA ASP A 145 17.46 -28.85 -7.93
C ASP A 145 15.96 -29.16 -7.79
N ALA A 146 15.50 -29.50 -6.58
CA ALA A 146 14.08 -29.65 -6.29
C ALA A 146 13.32 -28.32 -6.44
N LEU A 147 13.89 -27.23 -5.91
CA LEU A 147 13.31 -25.90 -6.07
C LEU A 147 13.27 -25.51 -7.55
N ALA A 148 14.35 -25.76 -8.29
CA ALA A 148 14.39 -25.42 -9.71
C ALA A 148 13.30 -26.15 -10.52
N ARG A 149 13.18 -27.47 -10.33
CA ARG A 149 12.11 -28.27 -10.98
C ARG A 149 10.72 -27.77 -10.63
N HIS A 150 10.49 -27.39 -9.38
CA HIS A 150 9.23 -26.80 -8.96
C HIS A 150 8.95 -25.48 -9.70
N LEU A 151 9.92 -24.57 -9.75
CA LEU A 151 9.74 -23.26 -10.38
C LEU A 151 9.56 -23.34 -11.89
N GLU A 152 10.32 -24.22 -12.56
CA GLU A 152 10.26 -24.44 -14.01
C GLU A 152 8.96 -25.11 -14.47
N ASP A 153 8.30 -25.87 -13.59
CA ASP A 153 7.03 -26.50 -13.90
C ASP A 153 5.89 -25.46 -14.02
N ARG A 154 5.66 -25.03 -15.26
CA ARG A 154 4.59 -24.08 -15.61
C ARG A 154 3.18 -24.58 -15.28
N GLY A 155 2.97 -25.90 -15.19
CA GLY A 155 1.70 -26.49 -14.79
C GLY A 155 1.46 -26.49 -13.28
N GLY A 156 2.51 -26.29 -12.47
CA GLY A 156 2.42 -26.27 -11.01
C GLY A 156 2.08 -27.64 -10.41
N HIS A 157 2.42 -28.73 -11.08
CA HIS A 157 2.13 -30.09 -10.64
C HIS A 157 3.29 -30.73 -9.85
N THR A 158 4.48 -30.14 -9.93
CA THR A 158 5.69 -30.60 -9.26
C THR A 158 5.76 -29.93 -7.89
N PRO A 159 5.51 -30.64 -6.77
CA PRO A 159 5.63 -30.05 -5.44
C PRO A 159 7.10 -29.78 -5.08
N TYR A 160 7.33 -28.72 -4.31
CA TYR A 160 8.59 -28.53 -3.60
C TYR A 160 8.39 -28.93 -2.15
N GLU A 161 8.68 -30.19 -1.82
CA GLU A 161 8.64 -30.74 -0.48
C GLU A 161 9.89 -31.59 -0.26
N ILE A 162 10.70 -31.23 0.73
CA ILE A 162 11.98 -31.87 1.01
C ILE A 162 12.30 -31.80 2.51
N GLU A 163 13.21 -32.66 2.93
CA GLU A 163 13.86 -32.57 4.24
C GLU A 163 15.34 -32.30 4.01
N ALA A 164 15.91 -31.34 4.75
CA ALA A 164 17.30 -30.95 4.60
C ALA A 164 17.89 -30.53 5.95
N ARG A 165 19.19 -30.76 6.10
CA ARG A 165 19.96 -30.24 7.22
C ARG A 165 20.31 -28.78 6.97
N ILE A 166 19.94 -27.92 7.92
CA ILE A 166 20.25 -26.48 7.89
C ILE A 166 21.03 -26.13 9.14
N ALA A 167 22.10 -25.36 8.97
CA ALA A 167 22.89 -24.82 10.07
C ALA A 167 22.04 -23.85 10.89
N ASP A 168 21.96 -24.09 12.20
CA ASP A 168 21.46 -23.13 13.17
C ASP A 168 22.43 -21.95 13.33
N ASN A 169 22.13 -21.05 14.25
CA ASN A 169 22.97 -19.87 14.48
C ASN A 169 24.35 -20.20 15.08
N ASP A 170 24.50 -21.37 15.71
CA ASP A 170 25.74 -21.85 16.32
C ASP A 170 26.55 -22.74 15.36
N GLY A 171 26.03 -22.99 14.16
CA GLY A 171 26.66 -23.80 13.11
C GLY A 171 26.37 -25.30 13.22
N HIS A 172 25.51 -25.73 14.14
CA HIS A 172 25.07 -27.12 14.21
C HIS A 172 23.97 -27.39 13.19
N TYR A 173 24.02 -28.55 12.57
CA TYR A 173 23.01 -28.95 11.59
C TYR A 173 21.80 -29.58 12.26
N ARG A 174 20.62 -29.00 12.01
CA ARG A 174 19.33 -29.54 12.44
C ARG A 174 18.51 -29.94 11.22
N TRP A 175 17.64 -30.93 11.39
CA TRP A 175 16.75 -31.38 10.32
C TRP A 175 15.53 -30.46 10.22
N PHE A 176 15.27 -29.96 9.01
CA PHE A 176 14.09 -29.18 8.72
C PHE A 176 13.30 -29.80 7.58
N ARG A 177 11.96 -29.75 7.69
CA ARG A 177 11.05 -29.98 6.58
C ARG A 177 10.75 -28.65 5.90
N ILE A 178 10.89 -28.63 4.59
CA ILE A 178 10.65 -27.47 3.73
C ILE A 178 9.54 -27.83 2.75
N HIS A 179 8.52 -26.99 2.66
CA HIS A 179 7.45 -27.13 1.69
C HIS A 179 7.04 -25.77 1.14
N ALA A 180 6.79 -25.64 -0.16
CA ALA A 180 6.36 -24.38 -0.76
C ALA A 180 5.30 -24.53 -1.86
N ALA A 181 4.54 -23.45 -2.03
CA ALA A 181 3.63 -23.23 -3.13
C ALA A 181 4.02 -21.96 -3.89
N THR A 182 3.75 -21.95 -5.20
CA THR A 182 4.10 -20.83 -6.08
C THR A 182 2.88 -20.28 -6.78
N ARG A 183 2.66 -18.98 -6.62
CA ARG A 183 1.73 -18.22 -7.45
C ARG A 183 2.37 -17.96 -8.81
N ARG A 184 1.61 -18.24 -9.87
CA ARG A 184 2.08 -18.14 -11.26
C ARG A 184 1.25 -17.13 -12.05
N ASP A 185 1.84 -16.61 -13.12
CA ASP A 185 1.12 -15.81 -14.11
C ASP A 185 0.30 -16.69 -15.07
N GLU A 186 -0.41 -16.05 -16.01
CA GLU A 186 -1.23 -16.73 -17.02
C GLU A 186 -0.41 -17.65 -17.96
N GLN A 187 0.90 -17.41 -18.08
CA GLN A 187 1.81 -18.21 -18.88
C GLN A 187 2.51 -19.33 -18.07
N GLY A 188 2.17 -19.46 -16.79
CA GLY A 188 2.72 -20.44 -15.85
C GLY A 188 4.06 -20.04 -15.23
N SER A 189 4.57 -18.83 -15.48
CA SER A 189 5.83 -18.35 -14.89
C SER A 189 5.64 -18.07 -13.40
N ALA A 190 6.62 -18.44 -12.59
CA ALA A 190 6.61 -18.21 -11.15
C ALA A 190 6.68 -16.70 -10.84
N LEU A 191 5.71 -16.17 -10.10
CA LEU A 191 5.67 -14.78 -9.65
C LEU A 191 6.14 -14.65 -8.20
N THR A 192 5.63 -15.52 -7.33
CA THR A 192 5.90 -15.47 -5.89
C THR A 192 5.82 -16.88 -5.33
N THR A 193 6.85 -17.29 -4.60
CA THR A 193 6.90 -18.57 -3.91
C THR A 193 6.83 -18.32 -2.41
N VAL A 194 5.85 -18.94 -1.76
CA VAL A 194 5.68 -18.91 -0.31
C VAL A 194 5.86 -20.33 0.21
N GLY A 195 6.71 -20.49 1.21
CA GLY A 195 6.95 -21.79 1.81
C GLY A 195 7.03 -21.74 3.32
N SER A 196 6.98 -22.93 3.92
CA SER A 196 7.16 -23.18 5.34
C SER A 196 8.49 -23.90 5.58
N LEU A 197 9.10 -23.62 6.72
CA LEU A 197 10.29 -24.27 7.24
C LEU A 197 10.00 -24.69 8.69
N ARG A 198 9.93 -26.00 8.92
CA ARG A 198 9.62 -26.59 10.23
C ARG A 198 10.81 -27.36 10.75
N ASP A 199 11.23 -27.10 11.99
CA ASP A 199 12.24 -27.88 12.68
C ASP A 199 11.63 -29.25 13.04
N ILE A 200 12.24 -30.31 12.53
CA ILE A 200 11.83 -31.70 12.77
C ILE A 200 12.93 -32.48 13.51
N HIS A 201 13.92 -31.76 14.05
CA HIS A 201 15.03 -32.35 14.76
C HIS A 201 14.62 -32.71 16.19
N GLU A 202 14.77 -33.98 16.56
CA GLU A 202 14.48 -34.52 17.90
C GLU A 202 15.59 -34.22 18.91
#